data_AF-A0A427A2N7-F1
#
_entry.id   AF-A0A427A2N7-F1
#
_cell.length_a   1.000
_cell.length_b   1.000
_cell.length_c   1.000
_cell.angle_alpha   90.00
_cell.angle_beta   90.00
_cell.angle_gamma   90.00
#
_symmetry.space_group_name_H-M   'P 1'
#
loop_
_entity.id
_entity.type
_entity.pdbx_description
1 polymer ?
#
loop_
_entity_poly.entity_id
_entity_poly.type
_entity_poly.pdbx_seq_one_letter_code
_entity_poly.pdbx_strand_id
1 'polypeptide(L)'
;MPRPPSLNAFDIISFSKGFDLSGLFEEAGEETRFLSKEPVSAIVAKLEEIAKVVSFTVRRKDCRVSLEGTREGEKGPLTIAAEIFELTPSIVVVEVKKKAGDRGAYEEFCNEELKPGLRHLVYESAHALKTAH
;
A
#
# COMPACT_ATOMS: atom_id res chain seq x y z
N MET A 1 -0.07 2.90 -19.37
CA MET A 1 0.29 3.61 -18.12
C MET A 1 1.74 4.04 -18.21
N PRO A 2 2.13 5.18 -17.60
CA PRO A 2 3.53 5.56 -17.49
C PRO A 2 4.32 4.51 -16.69
N ARG A 3 5.64 4.46 -16.90
CA ARG A 3 6.53 3.59 -16.13
C ARG A 3 6.59 4.08 -14.67
N PRO A 4 6.51 3.18 -13.67
CA PRO A 4 6.71 3.55 -12.26
C PRO A 4 8.07 4.21 -12.02
N PRO A 5 8.19 5.12 -11.05
CA PRO A 5 9.49 5.60 -10.60
C PRO A 5 10.35 4.44 -10.08
N SER A 6 11.64 4.43 -10.38
CA SER A 6 12.55 3.38 -9.92
C SER A 6 13.05 3.66 -8.50
N LEU A 7 13.13 2.62 -7.67
CA LEU A 7 13.76 2.64 -6.35
C LEU A 7 15.22 2.23 -6.45
N ASN A 8 16.06 2.95 -5.72
CA ASN A 8 17.44 2.57 -5.45
C ASN A 8 17.56 1.96 -4.04
N ALA A 9 18.78 1.52 -3.70
CA ALA A 9 19.04 0.89 -2.41
C ALA A 9 18.83 1.83 -1.19
N PHE A 10 19.12 3.13 -1.31
CA PHE A 10 18.87 4.10 -0.25
C PHE A 10 17.38 4.30 0.00
N ASP A 11 16.55 4.29 -1.05
CA ASP A 11 15.11 4.35 -0.89
C ASP A 11 14.60 3.16 -0.08
N ILE A 12 15.07 1.95 -0.39
CA ILE A 12 14.71 0.72 0.34
C ILE A 12 15.16 0.78 1.80
N ILE A 13 16.38 1.26 2.06
CA ILE A 13 16.90 1.42 3.43
C ILE A 13 16.02 2.40 4.22
N SER A 14 15.57 3.49 3.59
CA SER A 14 14.70 4.50 4.22
C SER A 14 13.35 3.94 4.67
N PHE A 15 12.90 2.81 4.11
CA PHE A 15 11.65 2.14 4.50
C PHE A 15 11.72 1.44 5.85
N SER A 16 12.91 1.28 6.44
CA SER A 16 13.07 0.63 7.74
C SER A 16 12.46 1.49 8.84
N LYS A 17 11.59 0.88 9.67
CA LYS A 17 11.04 1.51 10.88
C LYS A 17 12.12 2.00 11.84
N GLY A 18 13.33 1.46 11.80
CA GLY A 18 14.45 1.92 12.63
C GLY A 18 15.03 3.28 12.22
N PHE A 19 14.74 3.76 11.02
CA PHE A 19 15.08 5.11 10.56
C PHE A 19 13.90 6.08 10.59
N ASP A 20 12.71 5.59 10.97
CA ASP A 20 11.51 6.41 11.09
C ASP A 20 11.37 6.97 12.52
N LEU A 21 11.47 8.29 12.64
CA LEU A 21 11.36 9.01 13.91
C LEU A 21 9.92 9.43 14.24
N SER A 22 8.95 9.17 13.36
CA SER A 22 7.54 9.56 13.53
C SER A 22 6.92 8.99 14.82
N GLY A 23 7.39 7.83 15.27
CA GLY A 23 6.98 7.20 16.52
C GLY A 23 7.27 8.03 17.78
N LEU A 24 8.16 9.02 17.72
CA LEU A 24 8.39 9.97 18.83
C LEU A 24 7.26 10.99 18.99
N PHE A 25 6.38 11.11 18.00
CA PHE A 25 5.34 12.15 17.91
C PHE A 25 3.92 11.59 17.87
N GLU A 26 3.71 10.34 18.29
CA GLU A 26 2.42 9.61 18.17
C GLU A 26 1.89 9.47 16.73
N GLU A 27 2.72 9.78 15.73
CA GLU A 27 2.44 9.64 14.29
C GLU A 27 3.04 8.36 13.74
N ALA A 28 2.86 7.22 14.42
CA ALA A 28 3.45 5.97 13.95
C ALA A 28 3.04 5.65 12.50
N GLY A 29 4.03 5.31 11.66
CA GLY A 29 3.84 5.03 10.24
C GLY A 29 2.81 3.94 9.94
N GLU A 30 1.68 4.33 9.37
CA GLU A 30 0.58 3.46 8.93
C GLU A 30 0.73 3.11 7.45
N GLU A 31 1.80 2.40 7.13
CA GLU A 31 2.14 1.99 5.77
C GLU A 31 2.49 0.51 5.70
N THR A 32 2.01 -0.15 4.65
CA THR A 32 2.32 -1.53 4.32
C THR A 32 2.96 -1.58 2.94
N ARG A 33 4.02 -2.37 2.80
CA ARG A 33 4.72 -2.57 1.53
C ARG A 33 4.76 -4.05 1.18
N PHE A 34 4.60 -4.38 -0.09
CA PHE A 34 4.82 -5.73 -0.59
C PHE A 34 5.43 -5.71 -1.99
N LEU A 35 6.07 -6.81 -2.37
CA LEU A 35 6.60 -7.01 -3.71
C LEU A 35 5.53 -7.63 -4.60
N SER A 36 5.53 -7.27 -5.88
CA SER A 36 4.70 -7.93 -6.89
C SER A 36 5.47 -8.10 -8.20
N LYS A 37 5.15 -9.17 -8.93
CA LYS A 37 5.60 -9.39 -10.32
C LYS A 37 4.50 -9.10 -11.34
N GLU A 38 3.32 -8.72 -10.86
CA GLU A 38 2.16 -8.48 -11.72
C GLU A 38 2.30 -7.15 -12.47
N PRO A 39 1.69 -7.03 -13.66
CA PRO A 39 1.65 -5.76 -14.37
C PRO A 39 1.04 -4.66 -13.51
N VAL A 40 1.61 -3.45 -13.54
CA VAL A 40 1.10 -2.26 -12.81
C VAL A 40 -0.41 -2.07 -13.02
N SER A 41 -0.88 -2.25 -14.25
CA SER A 41 -2.31 -2.15 -14.57
C SER A 41 -3.20 -3.16 -13.83
N ALA A 42 -2.72 -4.39 -13.60
CA ALA A 42 -3.45 -5.42 -12.86
C ALA A 42 -3.53 -5.08 -11.36
N ILE A 43 -2.42 -4.59 -10.79
CA ILE A 43 -2.37 -4.14 -9.40
C ILE A 43 -3.34 -2.95 -9.19
N VAL A 44 -3.28 -1.96 -10.09
CA VAL A 44 -4.13 -0.77 -10.04
C VAL A 44 -5.60 -1.11 -10.28
N ALA A 45 -5.91 -2.10 -11.12
CA ALA A 45 -7.27 -2.61 -11.30
C ALA A 45 -7.78 -3.31 -10.04
N LYS A 46 -6.93 -4.11 -9.37
CA LYS A 46 -7.33 -4.80 -8.13
C LYS A 46 -7.59 -3.82 -6.98
N LEU A 47 -6.77 -2.78 -6.85
CA LEU A 47 -7.01 -1.71 -5.87
C LEU A 47 -8.34 -0.97 -6.12
N GLU A 48 -8.71 -0.75 -7.37
CA GLU A 48 -10.02 -0.19 -7.74
C GLU A 48 -11.19 -1.11 -7.39
N GLU A 49 -11.03 -2.41 -7.61
CA GLU A 49 -12.04 -3.41 -7.26
C GLU A 49 -12.32 -3.39 -5.75
N ILE A 50 -11.25 -3.44 -4.95
CA ILE A 50 -11.34 -3.36 -3.48
C ILE A 50 -12.04 -2.06 -3.07
N ALA A 51 -11.65 -0.92 -3.65
CA ALA A 51 -12.26 0.36 -3.34
C ALA A 51 -13.76 0.41 -3.64
N LYS A 52 -14.20 -0.24 -4.73
CA LYS A 52 -15.63 -0.34 -5.06
C LYS A 52 -16.41 -1.17 -4.04
N VAL A 53 -15.83 -2.27 -3.55
CA VAL A 53 -16.47 -3.12 -2.52
C VAL A 53 -16.80 -2.30 -1.27
N VAL A 54 -15.87 -1.46 -0.83
CA VAL A 54 -16.07 -0.58 0.34
C VAL A 54 -16.70 0.77 0.03
N SER A 55 -17.16 0.98 -1.21
CA SER A 55 -17.77 2.25 -1.67
C SER A 55 -16.86 3.49 -1.51
N PHE A 56 -15.54 3.31 -1.67
CA PHE A 56 -14.59 4.41 -1.67
C PHE A 56 -14.53 5.06 -3.05
N THR A 57 -14.31 6.38 -3.05
CA THR A 57 -14.01 7.12 -4.27
C THR A 57 -12.57 6.85 -4.67
N VAL A 58 -12.33 6.59 -5.96
CA VAL A 58 -10.99 6.35 -6.49
C VAL A 58 -10.52 7.53 -7.33
N ARG A 59 -9.30 8.01 -7.07
CA ARG A 59 -8.60 8.95 -7.94
C ARG A 59 -7.28 8.35 -8.40
N ARG A 60 -7.01 8.43 -9.70
CA ARG A 60 -5.77 7.92 -10.29
C ARG A 60 -4.91 9.08 -10.79
N LYS A 61 -3.61 8.99 -10.52
CA LYS A 61 -2.61 9.87 -11.11
C LYS A 61 -1.33 9.06 -11.32
N ASP A 62 -0.95 8.84 -12.57
CA ASP A 62 0.22 8.05 -12.95
C ASP A 62 0.21 6.64 -12.34
N CYS A 63 1.23 6.28 -11.56
CA CYS A 63 1.33 5.00 -10.83
C CYS A 63 0.82 5.10 -9.39
N ARG A 64 -0.02 6.10 -9.09
CA ARG A 64 -0.64 6.32 -7.79
C ARG A 64 -2.15 6.21 -7.87
N VAL A 65 -2.72 5.54 -6.86
CA VAL A 65 -4.15 5.42 -6.63
C VAL A 65 -4.46 6.03 -5.27
N SER A 66 -5.42 6.95 -5.19
CA SER A 66 -5.97 7.49 -3.95
C SER A 66 -7.36 6.90 -3.73
N LEU A 67 -7.59 6.35 -2.55
CA LEU A 67 -8.86 5.79 -2.11
C LEU A 67 -9.41 6.67 -0.99
N GLU A 68 -10.57 7.26 -1.21
CA GLU A 68 -11.21 8.22 -0.31
C GLU A 68 -12.54 7.63 0.18
N GLY A 69 -12.59 7.28 1.47
CA GLY A 69 -13.82 6.84 2.12
C GLY A 69 -14.80 8.00 2.32
N THR A 70 -16.08 7.65 2.45
CA THR A 70 -17.17 8.62 2.66
C THR A 70 -17.66 8.68 4.10
N ARG A 71 -17.28 7.70 4.93
CA ARG A 71 -17.63 7.63 6.34
C ARG A 71 -16.70 8.53 7.15
N GLU A 72 -17.26 9.46 7.91
CA GLU A 72 -16.50 10.30 8.84
C GLU A 72 -16.21 9.53 10.12
N GLY A 73 -14.94 9.45 10.49
CA GLY A 73 -14.48 9.07 11.83
C GLY A 73 -14.14 10.30 12.68
N GLU A 74 -13.56 10.10 13.86
CA GLU A 74 -13.15 11.21 14.74
C GLU A 74 -12.13 12.13 14.06
N LYS A 75 -11.23 11.54 13.26
CA LYS A 75 -10.24 12.26 12.45
C LYS A 75 -10.70 12.49 11.00
N GLY A 76 -12.01 12.48 10.76
CA GLY A 76 -12.61 12.66 9.44
C GLY A 76 -12.55 11.41 8.57
N PRO A 77 -12.82 11.52 7.25
CA PRO A 77 -12.89 10.38 6.36
C PRO A 77 -11.52 9.72 6.12
N LEU A 78 -11.51 8.39 6.09
CA LEU A 78 -10.33 7.60 5.79
C LEU A 78 -9.84 7.89 4.35
N THR A 79 -8.59 8.32 4.23
CA THR A 79 -7.93 8.51 2.93
C THR A 79 -6.67 7.67 2.86
N ILE A 80 -6.51 6.90 1.80
CA ILE A 80 -5.40 5.96 1.59
C ILE A 80 -4.76 6.25 0.24
N ALA A 81 -3.43 6.26 0.18
CA ALA A 81 -2.68 6.28 -1.07
C ALA A 81 -2.00 4.93 -1.28
N ALA A 82 -2.10 4.41 -2.50
CA ALA A 82 -1.30 3.32 -2.98
C ALA A 82 -0.37 3.83 -4.09
N GLU A 83 0.94 3.65 -3.90
CA GLU A 83 1.99 4.07 -4.83
C GLU A 83 2.78 2.84 -5.27
N ILE A 84 3.06 2.76 -6.58
CA ILE A 84 3.77 1.63 -7.19
C ILE A 84 5.11 2.16 -7.71
N PHE A 85 6.18 1.46 -7.34
CA PHE A 85 7.54 1.79 -7.71
C PHE A 85 8.24 0.60 -8.35
N GLU A 86 9.10 0.83 -9.33
CA GLU A 86 9.90 -0.23 -9.94
C GLU A 86 11.13 -0.53 -9.07
N LEU A 87 11.33 -1.80 -8.72
CA LEU A 87 12.54 -2.25 -8.02
C LEU A 87 13.52 -2.91 -9.00
N THR A 88 12.99 -3.74 -9.89
CA THR A 88 13.72 -4.35 -11.00
C THR A 88 12.80 -4.37 -12.24
N PRO A 89 13.30 -4.70 -13.45
CA PRO A 89 12.44 -4.77 -14.64
C PRO A 89 11.23 -5.71 -14.52
N SER A 90 11.23 -6.64 -13.57
CA SER A 90 10.13 -7.61 -13.37
C SER A 90 9.51 -7.58 -11.97
N ILE A 91 9.96 -6.68 -11.08
CA ILE A 91 9.47 -6.59 -9.71
C ILE A 91 9.16 -5.14 -9.38
N VAL A 92 7.96 -4.91 -8.85
CA VAL A 92 7.54 -3.63 -8.29
C VAL A 92 7.36 -3.74 -6.78
N VAL A 93 7.55 -2.62 -6.10
CA VAL A 93 7.12 -2.39 -4.72
C VAL A 93 5.79 -1.67 -4.77
N VAL A 94 4.80 -2.21 -4.06
CA VAL A 94 3.52 -1.53 -3.83
C VAL A 94 3.51 -1.05 -2.39
N GLU A 95 3.45 0.26 -2.21
CA GLU A 95 3.29 0.91 -0.91
C GLU A 95 1.84 1.36 -0.75
N VAL A 96 1.20 0.99 0.36
CA VAL A 96 -0.13 1.47 0.74
C VAL A 96 0.00 2.20 2.07
N LYS A 97 -0.46 3.45 2.12
CA LYS A 97 -0.27 4.36 3.26
C LYS A 97 -1.55 5.13 3.60
N LYS A 98 -1.88 5.21 4.89
CA LYS A 98 -2.91 6.15 5.37
C LYS A 98 -2.44 7.60 5.18
N LYS A 99 -3.30 8.44 4.61
CA LYS A 99 -3.09 9.90 4.46
C LYS A 99 -3.93 10.70 5.46
N ALA A 100 -5.14 10.25 5.78
CA ALA A 100 -6.06 10.91 6.72
C ALA A 100 -7.05 9.90 7.33
N GLY A 101 -7.78 10.30 8.36
CA GLY A 101 -8.75 9.46 9.08
C GLY A 101 -8.16 8.64 10.23
N ASP A 102 -9.01 7.83 10.83
CA ASP A 102 -8.69 7.06 12.04
C ASP A 102 -7.80 5.84 11.75
N ARG A 103 -6.86 5.57 12.67
CA ARG A 103 -5.98 4.40 12.59
C ARG A 103 -6.77 3.09 12.62
N GLY A 104 -7.76 2.99 13.51
CA GLY A 104 -8.59 1.78 13.64
C GLY A 104 -9.34 1.46 12.34
N ALA A 105 -9.93 2.47 11.70
CA ALA A 105 -10.59 2.30 10.41
C ALA A 105 -9.61 1.89 9.30
N TYR A 106 -8.38 2.39 9.33
CA TYR A 106 -7.33 1.95 8.40
C TYR A 106 -6.89 0.50 8.64
N GLU A 107 -6.69 0.11 9.90
CA GLU A 107 -6.32 -1.25 10.28
C GLU A 107 -7.40 -2.25 9.89
N GLU A 108 -8.67 -1.92 10.12
CA GLU A 108 -9.85 -2.69 9.70
C GLU A 108 -9.86 -2.86 8.17
N PHE A 109 -9.81 -1.76 7.40
CA PHE A 109 -9.71 -1.82 5.94
C PHE A 109 -8.53 -2.68 5.46
N CYS A 110 -7.37 -2.56 6.10
CA CYS A 110 -6.21 -3.35 5.73
C CYS A 110 -6.43 -4.85 5.96
N ASN A 111 -7.06 -5.22 7.07
CA ASN A 111 -7.25 -6.61 7.47
C ASN A 111 -8.40 -7.30 6.72
N GLU A 112 -9.50 -6.60 6.54
CA GLU A 112 -10.74 -7.19 6.00
C GLU A 112 -10.78 -7.15 4.47
N GLU A 113 -10.16 -6.15 3.84
CA GLU A 113 -10.36 -5.87 2.41
C GLU A 113 -9.04 -5.90 1.64
N LEU A 114 -8.06 -5.11 2.09
CA LEU A 114 -6.80 -4.95 1.36
C LEU A 114 -5.96 -6.23 1.34
N LYS A 115 -5.64 -6.81 2.50
CA LYS A 115 -4.81 -8.02 2.59
C LYS A 115 -5.45 -9.22 1.87
N PRO A 116 -6.76 -9.52 2.07
CA PRO A 116 -7.40 -10.61 1.34
C PRO A 116 -7.44 -10.35 -0.17
N GLY A 117 -7.78 -9.12 -0.57
CA GLY A 117 -7.88 -8.75 -1.99
C GLY A 117 -6.54 -8.76 -2.74
N LEU A 118 -5.42 -8.46 -2.08
CA LEU A 118 -4.10 -8.40 -2.71
C LEU A 118 -3.30 -9.71 -2.60
N ARG A 119 -3.79 -10.73 -1.90
CA ARG A 119 -3.05 -11.98 -1.63
C ARG A 119 -2.40 -12.61 -2.87
N HIS A 120 -3.10 -12.61 -4.00
CA HIS A 120 -2.60 -13.21 -5.25
C HIS A 120 -1.56 -12.34 -5.97
N LEU A 121 -1.41 -11.07 -5.59
CA LEU A 121 -0.43 -10.15 -6.17
C LEU A 121 0.87 -10.13 -5.38
N VAL A 122 0.87 -10.62 -4.14
CA VAL A 122 2.05 -10.64 -3.28
C VAL A 122 3.05 -11.67 -3.81
N TYR A 123 4.22 -11.20 -4.18
CA TYR A 123 5.35 -12.04 -4.53
C TYR A 123 6.03 -12.53 -3.25
N GLU A 124 5.84 -13.81 -2.93
CA GLU A 124 6.61 -14.50 -1.91
C GLU A 124 7.90 -15.07 -2.53
N SER A 125 9.06 -14.59 -2.08
CA SER A 125 10.32 -15.20 -2.48
C SER A 125 10.49 -16.55 -1.78
N ALA A 126 11.13 -17.52 -2.46
CA ALA A 126 11.39 -18.86 -1.92
C ALA A 126 12.18 -18.87 -0.59
N HIS A 127 12.76 -17.75 -0.16
CA HIS A 127 13.43 -17.61 1.13
C HIS A 127 12.49 -17.29 2.30
N ALA A 128 11.32 -16.67 2.06
CA ALA A 128 10.36 -16.34 3.12
C ALA A 128 9.68 -17.59 3.70
N LEU A 129 9.59 -18.68 2.91
CA LEU A 129 9.04 -19.97 3.33
C LEU A 129 9.97 -20.76 4.27
N LYS A 130 11.24 -20.37 4.41
CA LYS A 130 12.24 -21.11 5.22
C LYS A 130 12.33 -20.64 6.67
N THR A 131 11.66 -19.57 7.05
CA THR A 131 11.72 -18.96 8.39
C THR A 131 10.45 -19.12 9.22
N ALA A 132 9.45 -19.86 8.73
CA ALA A 132 8.16 -20.05 9.40
C ALA A 132 8.00 -21.44 10.09
N HIS A 133 9.10 -22.12 10.42
CA HIS A 133 9.09 -23.42 11.11
C HIS A 133 9.91 -23.39 12.40
#